data_AF-A0A640KXU1-F1
#
_entry.id   AF-A0A640KXU1-F1
#
_cell.length_a   1.000
_cell.length_b   1.000
_cell.length_c   1.000
_cell.angle_alpha   90.00
_cell.angle_beta   90.00
_cell.angle_gamma   90.00
#
_symmetry.space_group_name_H-M   'P 1'
#
loop_
_entity.id
_entity.type
_entity.pdbx_description
1 polymer ?
#
loop_
_entity_poly.entity_id
_entity_poly.type
_entity_poly.pdbx_seq_one_letter_code
_entity_poly.pdbx_strand_id
1 'polypeptide(L)' 'MTANPNMKVIAVDPKVMPLGSKVWVEGYGEAIAGDTGGAIKGNRIDVLVGSDGSANSWGRKSVKVKVIE' A
#
# COMPACT_ATOMS: atom_id res chain seq x y z
N MET A 1 15.89 -9.95 -9.79
CA MET A 1 14.69 -9.18 -9.41
C MET A 1 15.13 -8.34 -8.21
N THR A 2 15.41 -7.05 -8.34
CA THR A 2 14.45 -5.98 -8.65
C THR A 2 15.14 -4.80 -9.36
N ALA A 3 14.51 -4.27 -10.41
CA ALA A 3 14.99 -3.14 -11.18
C ALA A 3 14.83 -1.77 -10.46
N ASN A 4 14.24 -1.75 -9.26
CA ASN A 4 14.05 -0.52 -8.48
C ASN A 4 14.03 -0.81 -6.97
N PRO A 5 15.16 -0.64 -6.26
CA PRO A 5 15.23 -0.87 -4.80
C PRO A 5 14.39 0.13 -3.98
N ASN A 6 13.93 1.22 -4.59
CA ASN A 6 13.13 2.26 -3.93
C ASN A 6 11.62 2.14 -4.19
N MET A 7 11.18 1.13 -4.96
CA MET A 7 9.76 0.96 -5.27
C MET A 7 9.00 0.47 -4.05
N LYS A 8 8.02 1.26 -3.60
CA LYS A 8 7.10 0.85 -2.53
C LYS A 8 6.00 -0.03 -3.09
N VAL A 9 5.67 -1.09 -2.37
CA VAL A 9 4.55 -1.99 -2.68
C VAL A 9 3.56 -1.95 -1.52
N ILE A 10 2.26 -2.00 -1.84
CA ILE A 10 1.18 -2.14 -0.88
C ILE A 10 0.34 -3.37 -1.18
N ALA A 11 -0.27 -3.95 -0.14
CA ALA A 11 -1.27 -5.00 -0.29
C ALA A 11 -2.67 -4.40 -0.39
N VAL A 12 -3.48 -4.91 -1.33
CA VAL A 12 -4.84 -4.42 -1.63
C VAL A 12 -5.84 -5.57 -1.78
N ASP A 13 -7.13 -5.24 -1.88
CA ASP A 13 -8.15 -6.14 -2.42
C ASP A 13 -8.27 -5.93 -3.95
N PRO A 14 -7.92 -6.94 -4.79
CA PRO A 14 -8.01 -6.83 -6.25
C PRO A 14 -9.42 -6.52 -6.79
N LYS A 15 -10.48 -6.79 -6.00
CA LYS A 15 -11.86 -6.45 -6.39
C LYS A 15 -12.15 -4.95 -6.33
N VAL A 16 -11.37 -4.21 -5.54
CA VAL A 16 -11.50 -2.75 -5.37
C VAL A 16 -10.45 -2.01 -6.17
N MET A 17 -9.22 -2.53 -6.20
CA MET A 17 -8.08 -1.91 -6.87
C MET A 17 -7.28 -2.97 -7.63
N PRO A 18 -7.15 -2.87 -8.96
CA PRO A 18 -6.37 -3.82 -9.74
C PRO A 18 -4.92 -3.91 -9.27
N LEU A 19 -4.34 -5.11 -9.32
CA LEU A 19 -2.90 -5.26 -9.13
C LEU A 19 -2.14 -4.59 -10.29
N GLY A 20 -0.99 -4.01 -9.96
CA GLY A 20 -0.19 -3.22 -10.88
C GLY A 20 -0.53 -1.72 -10.90
N SER A 21 -1.67 -1.31 -10.34
CA SER A 21 -2.04 0.11 -10.26
C SER A 21 -1.00 0.92 -9.49
N LYS A 22 -0.67 2.10 -10.02
CA LYS A 22 0.14 3.09 -9.32
C LYS A 22 -0.79 3.94 -8.47
N VAL A 23 -0.44 4.10 -7.20
CA VAL A 23 -1.25 4.84 -6.24
C VAL A 23 -0.44 5.85 -5.47
N TRP A 24 -1.14 6.87 -4.97
CA TRP A 24 -0.67 7.76 -3.93
C TRP A 24 -1.48 7.54 -2.66
N VAL A 25 -0.78 7.29 -1.55
CA VAL A 25 -1.35 7.09 -0.22
C VAL A 25 -0.99 8.27 0.67
N GLU A 26 -2.01 8.93 1.22
CA GLU A 26 -1.84 10.08 2.10
C GLU A 26 -0.93 9.75 3.30
N GLY A 27 0.14 10.53 3.45
CA GLY A 27 1.14 10.35 4.50
C GLY A 27 2.15 9.21 4.29
N TYR A 28 2.03 8.42 3.21
CA TYR A 28 2.97 7.33 2.88
C TYR A 28 3.70 7.55 1.56
N GLY A 29 3.04 8.17 0.57
CA GLY A 29 3.59 8.52 -0.74
C GLY A 29 3.14 7.59 -1.87
N GLU A 30 3.89 7.59 -2.96
CA GLU A 30 3.62 6.73 -4.13
C GLU A 30 3.99 5.27 -3.89
N ALA A 31 3.17 4.36 -4.38
CA ALA A 31 3.38 2.91 -4.31
C ALA A 31 2.70 2.16 -5.47
N ILE A 32 3.03 0.89 -5.62
CA ILE A 32 2.37 -0.04 -6.52
C ILE A 32 1.48 -1.00 -5.72
N ALA A 33 0.24 -1.20 -6.18
CA ALA A 33 -0.62 -2.28 -5.73
C ALA A 33 -0.07 -3.63 -6.21
N GLY A 34 0.93 -4.16 -5.51
CA GLY A 34 1.70 -5.33 -5.97
C GLY A 34 1.45 -6.60 -5.18
N ASP A 35 0.65 -6.55 -4.12
CA ASP A 35 0.41 -7.68 -3.24
C ASP A 35 -1.05 -7.78 -2.76
N THR A 36 -1.41 -8.90 -2.15
CA THR A 36 -2.73 -9.16 -1.56
C THR A 36 -2.60 -9.80 -0.19
N GLY A 37 -3.65 -9.72 0.62
CA GLY A 37 -3.69 -10.41 1.91
C GLY A 37 -5.06 -10.97 2.23
N GLY A 38 -5.10 -12.07 3.00
CA GLY A 38 -6.36 -12.68 3.45
C GLY A 38 -7.23 -11.72 4.27
N ALA A 39 -6.59 -10.85 5.07
CA ALA A 39 -7.25 -9.83 5.88
C ALA A 39 -7.44 -8.47 5.17
N ILE A 40 -6.90 -8.32 3.95
CA ILE A 40 -6.97 -7.08 3.16
C ILE A 40 -8.13 -7.22 2.18
N LYS A 41 -9.31 -6.78 2.63
CA LYS A 41 -10.59 -6.92 1.92
C LYS A 41 -11.32 -5.58 1.89
N GLY A 42 -12.00 -5.29 0.78
CA GLY A 42 -12.69 -4.02 0.55
C GLY A 42 -11.72 -2.84 0.51
N ASN A 43 -12.13 -1.71 1.09
CA ASN A 43 -11.34 -0.46 1.12
C ASN A 43 -10.25 -0.48 2.20
N ARG A 44 -9.52 -1.59 2.32
CA ARG A 44 -8.41 -1.76 3.25
C ARG A 44 -7.13 -1.98 2.45
N ILE A 45 -6.04 -1.36 2.91
CA ILE A 45 -4.69 -1.55 2.38
C ILE A 45 -3.72 -1.89 3.52
N ASP A 46 -2.60 -2.51 3.18
CA ASP A 46 -1.45 -2.66 4.08
C ASP A 46 -0.20 -2.02 3.47
N VAL A 47 0.57 -1.32 4.31
CA VAL A 47 1.78 -0.59 3.88
C VAL A 47 2.99 -1.12 4.62
N LEU A 48 4.07 -1.40 3.90
CA LEU A 48 5.33 -1.80 4.50
C LEU A 48 6.11 -0.56 4.96
N VAL A 49 6.49 -0.54 6.24
CA VAL A 49 7.37 0.49 6.80
C VAL A 49 8.64 -0.15 7.36
N GLY A 50 9.71 0.63 7.46
CA GLY A 50 11.06 0.08 7.71
C GLY A 50 11.36 -0.38 9.14
N SER A 51 10.44 -0.19 10.10
CA SER A 51 10.65 -0.63 11.49
C SER A 51 9.34 -0.77 12.26
N ASP A 52 9.36 -1.55 13.35
CA ASP A 52 8.23 -1.69 14.28
C ASP A 52 7.82 -0.35 14.92
N GLY A 53 8.79 0.51 15.23
CA GLY A 53 8.52 1.85 15.76
C GLY A 53 7.76 2.72 14.75
N SER A 54 8.13 2.63 13.47
CA SER A 54 7.41 3.30 12.38
C SER A 54 6.02 2.71 12.17
N ALA A 55 5.87 1.38 12.30
CA ALA A 55 4.57 0.71 12.17
C ALA A 55 3.61 1.13 13.29
N ASN A 56 4.10 1.19 14.54
CA ASN A 56 3.35 1.68 15.68
C ASN A 56 2.95 3.15 15.53
N SER A 57 3.87 3.99 15.05
CA SER A 57 3.62 5.42 14.80
C SER A 57 2.62 5.63 13.65
N TRP A 58 2.65 4.78 12.63
CA TRP A 58 1.70 4.81 11.52
C TRP A 58 0.28 4.46 12.00
N GLY A 59 0.16 3.37 12.77
CA GLY A 59 -1.08 2.90 13.36
C GLY A 59 -2.13 2.46 12.33
N ARG A 60 -3.30 2.03 12.83
CA ARG A 60 -4.48 1.79 11.99
C ARG A 60 -5.27 3.09 11.88
N LYS A 61 -5.44 3.58 10.65
CA LYS A 61 -6.15 4.82 10.37
C LYS A 61 -6.78 4.79 8.99
N SER A 62 -7.83 5.58 8.82
CA SER A 62 -8.37 5.88 7.50
C SER A 62 -7.52 6.96 6.84
N VAL A 63 -7.13 6.72 5.60
CA VAL A 63 -6.33 7.65 4.79
C VAL A 63 -6.93 7.75 3.40
N LYS A 64 -6.66 8.85 2.71
CA LYS A 64 -7.01 8.95 1.29
C LYS A 64 -6.03 8.18 0.43
N VAL A 65 -6.56 7.40 -0.51
CA VAL A 65 -5.81 6.70 -1.53
C VAL A 65 -6.32 7.14 -2.90
N LYS A 66 -5.41 7.46 -3.80
CA LYS A 66 -5.72 7.82 -5.18
C LYS A 66 -5.01 6.88 -6.13
N VAL A 67 -5.74 6.31 -7.08
CA VAL A 67 -5.14 5.67 -8.26
C VAL A 67 -4.66 6.78 -9.17
N ILE A 68 -3.39 6.73 -9.54
CA ILE A 68 -2.73 7.73 -10.40
C ILE A 68 -2.31 7.14 -11.75
N GLU A 69 -2.27 5.81 -11.87
CA GLU A 69 -2.12 5.06 -13.13
C GLU A 69 -2.72 3.64 -13.02
#